data_AF-A0A2H3P4T3-F1
#
_entry.id   AF-A0A2H3P4T3-F1
#
_cell.length_a   1.000
_cell.length_b   1.000
_cell.length_c   1.000
_cell.angle_alpha   90.00
_cell.angle_beta   90.00
_cell.angle_gamma   90.00
#
_symmetry.space_group_name_H-M   'P 1'
#
loop_
_entity.id
_entity.type
_entity.pdbx_description
1 polymer ?
#
loop_
_entity_poly.entity_id
_entity_poly.type
_entity_poly.pdbx_seq_one_letter_code
_entity_poly.pdbx_strand_id
1 'polypeptide(L)'
;MLAFTTRSHVPILGVLALMLLLTGCRTYGGYDTEARTYAQMQQANSQFADDLTRAEGELDALQNAASTNANLEPMAEHYADLVESHRETLETHQALVESLSADTGYRTLSRQYGRLVTEQRMLGQQYRSVTERVYAAVTGNPEPTRMVPESESYTTPYIYRRMENQPMRTMSAALNGRL
;
A
#
# COMPACT_ATOMS: atom_id res chain seq x y z
N MET A 1 -47.89 46.10 -38.18
CA MET A 1 -47.29 45.75 -36.87
C MET A 1 -46.79 44.33 -36.95
N LEU A 2 -45.47 44.14 -36.75
CA LEU A 2 -44.77 42.99 -36.14
C LEU A 2 -43.35 42.94 -36.70
N ALA A 3 -42.43 43.64 -36.02
CA ALA A 3 -41.00 43.55 -36.26
C ALA A 3 -40.46 42.33 -35.53
N PHE A 4 -40.02 41.31 -36.27
CA PHE A 4 -39.26 40.20 -35.74
C PHE A 4 -37.83 40.68 -35.49
N THR A 5 -37.52 41.06 -34.25
CA THR A 5 -36.14 41.28 -33.80
C THR A 5 -35.47 39.93 -33.58
N THR A 6 -34.64 39.50 -34.52
CA THR A 6 -33.70 38.38 -34.34
C THR A 6 -32.64 38.79 -33.32
N ARG A 7 -32.95 38.56 -32.04
CA ARG A 7 -32.04 38.80 -30.92
C ARG A 7 -30.91 37.78 -31.00
N SER A 8 -29.71 38.27 -31.29
CA SER A 8 -28.47 37.51 -31.40
C SER A 8 -28.13 36.82 -30.07
N HIS A 9 -28.49 35.54 -29.94
CA HIS A 9 -28.16 34.68 -28.79
C HIS A 9 -26.77 34.03 -28.87
N VAL A 10 -26.03 34.30 -29.95
CA VAL A 10 -24.66 33.80 -30.21
C VAL A 10 -23.63 34.16 -29.10
N PRO A 11 -23.62 35.37 -28.49
CA PRO A 11 -22.59 35.70 -27.49
C PRO A 11 -22.82 34.98 -26.15
N ILE A 12 -24.07 34.60 -25.82
CA ILE A 12 -24.39 33.95 -24.54
C ILE A 12 -23.94 32.48 -24.55
N LEU A 13 -24.13 31.78 -25.67
CA LEU A 13 -23.66 30.40 -25.85
C LEU A 13 -22.12 30.30 -25.82
N GLY A 14 -21.42 31.29 -26.40
CA GLY A 14 -19.96 31.35 -26.35
C GLY A 14 -19.40 31.54 -24.93
N VAL A 15 -20.01 32.41 -24.13
CA VAL A 15 -19.60 32.65 -22.73
C VAL A 15 -19.89 31.43 -21.85
N LEU A 16 -21.01 30.75 -22.07
CA LEU A 16 -21.40 29.57 -21.28
C LEU A 16 -20.50 28.35 -21.61
N ALA A 17 -20.12 28.17 -22.87
CA ALA A 17 -19.13 27.17 -23.27
C ALA A 17 -17.73 27.47 -22.72
N LEU A 18 -17.32 28.75 -22.68
CA LEU A 18 -16.05 29.16 -22.07
C LEU A 18 -16.04 28.92 -20.55
N MET A 19 -17.14 29.21 -19.85
CA MET A 19 -17.28 28.91 -18.42
C MET A 19 -17.30 27.40 -18.14
N LEU A 20 -17.96 26.60 -18.98
CA LEU A 20 -17.97 25.14 -18.85
C LEU A 20 -16.59 24.52 -19.13
N LEU A 21 -15.79 25.09 -20.03
CA LEU A 21 -14.41 24.66 -20.24
C LEU A 21 -13.49 25.07 -19.09
N LEU A 22 -13.66 26.28 -18.54
CA LEU A 22 -12.88 26.76 -17.38
C LEU A 22 -13.23 26.02 -16.07
N THR A 23 -14.47 25.54 -15.92
CA THR A 23 -14.89 24.71 -14.77
C THR A 23 -14.63 23.21 -15.01
N GLY A 24 -14.68 22.75 -16.26
CA GLY A 24 -14.40 21.37 -16.67
C GLY A 24 -12.93 20.97 -16.55
N CYS A 25 -11.99 21.91 -16.59
CA CYS A 25 -10.56 21.63 -16.40
C CYS A 25 -10.13 21.44 -14.92
N ARG A 26 -10.99 21.75 -13.94
CA ARG A 26 -10.67 21.64 -12.51
C ARG A 26 -11.49 20.57 -11.76
N THR A 27 -12.42 19.90 -12.43
CA THR A 27 -13.37 18.98 -11.78
C THR A 27 -12.88 17.51 -11.72
N TYR A 28 -11.59 17.27 -11.98
CA TYR A 28 -10.92 15.97 -11.74
C TYR A 28 -9.85 16.03 -10.62
N GLY A 29 -9.97 17.04 -9.76
CA GLY A 29 -9.23 17.22 -8.51
C GLY A 29 -10.08 18.15 -7.63
N GLY A 30 -10.97 17.57 -6.82
CA GLY A 30 -11.84 18.36 -5.93
C GLY A 30 -11.02 19.24 -4.99
N TYR A 31 -11.65 20.26 -4.40
CA TYR A 31 -11.00 21.08 -3.36
C TYR A 31 -10.33 20.17 -2.30
N ASP A 32 -9.07 20.48 -1.97
CA ASP A 32 -8.21 19.80 -1.01
C ASP A 32 -7.73 18.37 -1.37
N THR A 33 -7.83 17.92 -2.62
CA THR A 33 -7.31 16.59 -2.99
C THR A 33 -5.81 16.45 -2.75
N GLU A 34 -5.03 17.49 -3.02
CA GLU A 34 -3.59 17.56 -2.83
C GLU A 34 -3.24 17.44 -1.35
N ALA A 35 -3.81 18.30 -0.51
CA ALA A 35 -3.61 18.28 0.94
C ALA A 35 -4.00 16.93 1.55
N ARG A 36 -5.10 16.31 1.09
CA ARG A 36 -5.52 14.97 1.54
C ARG A 36 -4.55 13.89 1.12
N THR A 37 -4.12 13.86 -0.13
CA THR A 37 -3.14 12.85 -0.59
C THR A 37 -1.80 13.02 0.14
N TYR A 38 -1.37 14.25 0.37
CA TYR A 38 -0.16 14.50 1.16
C TYR A 38 -0.31 14.01 2.62
N ALA A 39 -1.44 14.26 3.27
CA ALA A 39 -1.71 13.73 4.60
C ALA A 39 -1.75 12.18 4.63
N GLN A 40 -2.29 11.54 3.59
CA GLN A 40 -2.26 10.08 3.44
C GLN A 40 -0.83 9.55 3.29
N MET A 41 0.05 10.26 2.56
CA MET A 41 1.46 9.89 2.45
C MET A 41 2.16 9.97 3.82
N GLN A 42 1.92 11.04 4.58
CA GLN A 42 2.46 11.17 5.95
C GLN A 42 1.98 10.04 6.86
N GLN A 43 0.68 9.73 6.82
CA GLN A 43 0.10 8.65 7.59
C GLN A 43 0.69 7.28 7.22
N ALA A 44 0.81 6.99 5.91
CA ALA A 44 1.40 5.74 5.44
C ALA A 44 2.87 5.61 5.85
N ASN A 45 3.62 6.71 5.85
CA ASN A 45 5.02 6.72 6.30
C ASN A 45 5.14 6.48 7.81
N SER A 46 4.24 7.07 8.61
CA SER A 46 4.18 6.81 10.06
C SER A 46 3.84 5.36 10.36
N GLN A 47 2.85 4.79 9.66
CA GLN A 47 2.49 3.38 9.83
C GLN A 47 3.64 2.44 9.45
N PHE A 48 4.40 2.81 8.41
CA PHE A 48 5.56 2.04 7.99
C PHE A 48 6.69 2.06 9.03
N ALA A 49 6.90 3.20 9.71
CA ALA A 49 7.83 3.26 10.85
C ALA A 49 7.38 2.39 12.04
N ASP A 50 6.07 2.37 12.34
CA ASP A 50 5.52 1.47 13.37
C ASP A 50 5.70 -0.01 12.97
N ASP A 51 5.55 -0.32 11.68
CA ASP A 51 5.77 -1.66 11.14
C ASP A 51 7.24 -2.07 11.22
N LEU A 52 8.19 -1.15 11.05
CA LEU A 52 9.62 -1.42 11.24
C LEU A 52 9.90 -1.80 12.70
N THR A 53 9.38 -1.02 13.65
CA THR A 53 9.53 -1.32 15.09
C THR A 53 8.97 -2.70 15.43
N ARG A 54 7.84 -3.07 14.82
CA ARG A 54 7.27 -4.41 14.98
C ARG A 54 8.17 -5.50 14.38
N ALA A 55 8.69 -5.26 13.18
CA ALA A 55 9.57 -6.21 12.49
C ALA A 55 10.88 -6.43 13.27
N GLU A 56 11.46 -5.39 13.86
CA GLU A 56 12.62 -5.51 14.75
C GLU A 56 12.32 -6.40 15.96
N GLY A 57 11.17 -6.22 16.61
CA GLY A 57 10.75 -7.10 17.71
C GLY A 57 10.47 -8.55 17.27
N GLU A 58 9.97 -8.76 16.04
CA GLU A 58 9.80 -10.09 15.46
C GLU A 58 11.14 -10.76 15.11
N LEU A 59 12.12 -9.98 14.65
CA LEU A 59 13.47 -10.45 14.41
C LEU A 59 14.13 -10.92 15.70
N ASP A 60 14.01 -10.14 16.78
CA ASP A 60 14.53 -10.53 18.11
C ASP A 60 13.94 -11.87 18.55
N ALA A 61 12.63 -12.07 18.37
CA ALA A 61 11.97 -13.33 18.69
C ALA A 61 12.51 -14.50 17.84
N LEU A 62 12.71 -14.27 16.53
CA LEU A 62 13.24 -15.29 15.62
C LEU A 62 14.70 -15.63 15.91
N GLN A 63 15.56 -14.64 16.20
CA GLN A 63 16.95 -14.85 16.57
C GLN A 63 17.08 -15.63 17.88
N ASN A 64 16.24 -15.30 18.88
CA ASN A 64 16.18 -16.06 20.12
C ASN A 64 15.79 -17.53 19.87
N ALA A 65 14.82 -17.79 18.99
CA ALA A 65 14.46 -19.15 18.62
C ALA A 65 15.59 -19.87 17.85
N ALA A 66 16.24 -19.18 16.91
CA ALA A 66 17.36 -19.71 16.13
C ALA A 66 18.56 -20.10 16.99
N SER A 67 18.79 -19.40 18.12
CA SER A 67 19.83 -19.77 19.09
C SER A 67 19.64 -21.17 19.69
N THR A 68 18.41 -21.68 19.70
CA THR A 68 18.05 -23.02 20.21
C THR A 68 17.76 -24.03 19.11
N ASN A 69 17.50 -23.57 17.88
CA ASN A 69 17.19 -24.40 16.73
C ASN A 69 17.92 -23.89 15.47
N ALA A 70 19.04 -24.53 15.15
CA ALA A 70 19.90 -24.17 14.01
C ALA A 70 19.17 -24.20 12.66
N ASN A 71 18.05 -24.92 12.52
CA ASN A 71 17.27 -24.93 11.28
C ASN A 71 16.58 -23.59 10.99
N LEU A 72 16.44 -22.71 11.99
CA LEU A 72 15.85 -21.37 11.84
C LEU A 72 16.88 -20.29 11.50
N GLU A 73 18.18 -20.58 11.61
CA GLU A 73 19.26 -19.61 11.38
C GLU A 73 19.18 -18.94 9.99
N PRO A 74 19.01 -19.68 8.86
CA PRO A 74 18.88 -19.04 7.56
C PRO A 74 17.64 -18.13 7.42
N MET A 75 16.58 -18.43 8.18
CA MET A 75 15.36 -17.62 8.19
C MET A 75 15.57 -16.34 9.02
N ALA A 76 16.32 -16.44 10.12
CA ALA A 76 16.69 -15.29 10.95
C ALA A 76 17.59 -14.31 10.18
N GLU A 77 18.60 -14.82 9.46
CA GLU A 77 19.47 -14.01 8.60
C GLU A 77 18.65 -13.30 7.51
N HIS A 78 17.81 -14.05 6.78
CA HIS A 78 17.00 -13.45 5.73
C HIS A 78 15.99 -12.42 6.28
N TYR A 79 15.40 -12.66 7.45
CA TYR A 79 14.52 -11.68 8.08
C TYR A 79 15.30 -10.43 8.51
N ALA A 80 16.55 -10.55 8.96
CA ALA A 80 17.40 -9.42 9.28
C ALA A 80 17.69 -8.55 8.04
N ASP A 81 17.97 -9.17 6.89
CA ASP A 81 18.14 -8.45 5.61
C ASP A 81 16.87 -7.67 5.23
N LEU A 82 15.68 -8.24 5.48
CA LEU A 82 14.40 -7.56 5.24
C LEU A 82 14.18 -6.37 6.17
N VAL A 83 14.60 -6.47 7.44
CA VAL A 83 14.56 -5.36 8.41
C VAL A 83 15.48 -4.22 7.95
N GLU A 84 16.68 -4.55 7.46
CA GLU A 84 17.58 -3.54 6.92
C GLU A 84 17.00 -2.86 5.67
N SER A 85 16.49 -3.66 4.72
CA SER A 85 15.83 -3.14 3.52
C SER A 85 14.63 -2.26 3.87
N HIS A 86 13.88 -2.60 4.92
CA HIS A 86 12.78 -1.79 5.43
C HIS A 86 13.30 -0.45 5.96
N ARG A 87 14.39 -0.43 6.74
CA ARG A 87 14.99 0.81 7.24
C ARG A 87 15.45 1.73 6.09
N GLU A 88 16.18 1.21 5.12
CA GLU A 88 16.62 1.96 3.94
C GLU A 88 15.44 2.52 3.13
N THR A 89 14.39 1.71 2.98
CA THR A 89 13.16 2.11 2.27
C THR A 89 12.43 3.22 3.05
N LEU A 90 12.34 3.11 4.38
CA LEU A 90 11.72 4.11 5.25
C LEU A 90 12.46 5.44 5.17
N GLU A 91 13.80 5.44 5.19
CA GLU A 91 14.60 6.65 5.01
C GLU A 91 14.33 7.31 3.66
N THR A 92 14.25 6.50 2.60
CA THR A 92 13.89 6.98 1.26
C THR A 92 12.48 7.57 1.22
N HIS A 93 11.52 6.95 1.91
CA HIS A 93 10.13 7.40 2.01
C HIS A 93 10.02 8.71 2.79
N GLN A 94 10.74 8.83 3.92
CA GLN A 94 10.83 10.04 4.72
C GLN A 94 11.38 11.21 3.90
N ALA A 95 12.54 11.03 3.26
CA ALA A 95 13.13 12.06 2.41
C ALA A 95 12.20 12.49 1.25
N LEU A 96 11.48 11.53 0.66
CA LEU A 96 10.48 11.84 -0.36
C LEU A 96 9.33 12.69 0.20
N VAL A 97 8.74 12.29 1.33
CA VAL A 97 7.62 13.02 1.95
C VAL A 97 8.04 14.43 2.39
N GLU A 98 9.27 14.60 2.89
CA GLU A 98 9.85 15.90 3.25
C GLU A 98 10.10 16.80 2.03
N SER A 99 10.44 16.21 0.88
CA SER A 99 10.63 16.96 -0.37
C SER A 99 9.32 17.45 -1.00
N LEU A 100 8.17 16.96 -0.53
CA LEU A 100 6.84 17.24 -1.05
C LEU A 100 6.06 18.13 -0.07
N SER A 101 5.02 18.78 -0.58
CA SER A 101 4.13 19.63 0.22
C SER A 101 2.66 19.44 -0.17
N ALA A 102 1.75 19.96 0.67
CA ALA A 102 0.32 19.98 0.38
C ALA A 102 -0.05 20.78 -0.89
N ASP A 103 0.83 21.67 -1.35
CA ASP A 103 0.67 22.45 -2.59
C ASP A 103 1.27 21.75 -3.83
N THR A 104 1.93 20.60 -3.63
CA THR A 104 2.46 19.82 -4.75
C THR A 104 1.31 19.33 -5.62
N GLY A 105 1.47 19.40 -6.94
CA GLY A 105 0.42 19.03 -7.88
C GLY A 105 -0.08 17.59 -7.66
N TYR A 106 -1.41 17.42 -7.65
CA TYR A 106 -2.09 16.15 -7.34
C TYR A 106 -1.54 14.94 -8.10
N ARG A 107 -1.24 15.07 -9.39
CA ARG A 107 -0.71 13.95 -10.20
C ARG A 107 0.64 13.45 -9.69
N THR A 108 1.48 14.35 -9.18
CA THR A 108 2.76 13.99 -8.57
C THR A 108 2.52 13.28 -7.25
N LEU A 109 1.72 13.88 -6.36
CA LEU A 109 1.37 13.28 -5.07
C LEU A 109 0.76 11.88 -5.23
N SER A 110 -0.22 11.72 -6.12
CA SER A 110 -0.89 10.44 -6.38
C SER A 110 0.08 9.37 -6.88
N ARG A 111 1.01 9.71 -7.78
CA ARG A 111 2.03 8.77 -8.27
C ARG A 111 3.00 8.37 -7.18
N GLN A 112 3.49 9.34 -6.41
CA GLN A 112 4.43 9.07 -5.33
C GLN A 112 3.79 8.24 -4.23
N TYR A 113 2.56 8.58 -3.83
CA TYR A 113 1.78 7.78 -2.88
C TYR A 113 1.56 6.34 -3.38
N GLY A 114 1.19 6.15 -4.65
CA GLY A 114 1.02 4.82 -5.23
C GLY A 114 2.31 3.98 -5.24
N ARG A 115 3.47 4.63 -5.44
CA ARG A 115 4.78 3.97 -5.33
C ARG A 115 5.06 3.55 -3.89
N LEU A 116 4.91 4.47 -2.93
CA LEU A 116 5.12 4.20 -1.50
C LEU A 116 4.32 2.97 -1.06
N VAL A 117 3.00 2.99 -1.28
CA VAL A 117 2.10 1.89 -0.86
C VAL A 117 2.46 0.57 -1.54
N THR A 118 2.89 0.61 -2.80
CA THR A 118 3.34 -0.60 -3.51
C THR A 118 4.59 -1.19 -2.85
N GLU A 119 5.60 -0.36 -2.56
CA GLU A 119 6.86 -0.80 -1.92
C GLU A 119 6.60 -1.36 -0.52
N GLN A 120 5.81 -0.65 0.30
CA GLN A 120 5.39 -1.11 1.63
C GLN A 120 4.69 -2.48 1.55
N ARG A 121 3.79 -2.64 0.57
CA ARG A 121 3.09 -3.91 0.36
C ARG A 121 4.04 -5.03 -0.06
N MET A 122 5.02 -4.77 -0.91
CA MET A 122 6.00 -5.77 -1.33
C MET A 122 6.85 -6.24 -0.14
N LEU A 123 7.29 -5.33 0.72
CA LEU A 123 8.01 -5.69 1.95
C LEU A 123 7.11 -6.51 2.90
N GLY A 124 5.87 -6.09 3.12
CA GLY A 124 4.91 -6.85 3.93
C GLY A 124 4.65 -8.27 3.40
N GLN A 125 4.69 -8.48 2.08
CA GLN A 125 4.60 -9.82 1.48
C GLN A 125 5.86 -10.66 1.73
N GLN A 126 7.04 -10.04 1.67
CA GLN A 126 8.30 -10.73 1.96
C GLN A 126 8.37 -11.19 3.42
N TYR A 127 8.03 -10.32 4.38
CA TYR A 127 7.92 -10.70 5.80
C TYR A 127 6.97 -11.88 6.00
N ARG A 128 5.78 -11.82 5.40
CA ARG A 128 4.80 -12.90 5.48
C ARG A 128 5.36 -14.23 4.94
N SER A 129 6.07 -14.18 3.82
CA SER A 129 6.67 -15.39 3.24
C SER A 129 7.69 -16.03 4.19
N VAL A 130 8.50 -15.23 4.89
CA VAL A 130 9.45 -15.77 5.89
C VAL A 130 8.71 -16.36 7.08
N THR A 131 7.71 -15.66 7.61
CA THR A 131 6.87 -16.14 8.72
C THR A 131 6.20 -17.48 8.40
N GLU A 132 5.70 -17.65 7.19
CA GLU A 132 5.11 -18.92 6.71
C GLU A 132 6.15 -20.06 6.64
N ARG A 133 7.38 -19.76 6.21
CA ARG A 133 8.48 -20.74 6.20
C ARG A 133 8.90 -21.15 7.61
N VAL A 134 8.94 -20.20 8.54
CA VAL A 134 9.22 -20.48 9.96
C VAL A 134 8.16 -21.42 10.53
N TYR A 135 6.88 -21.13 10.29
CA TYR A 135 5.79 -22.02 10.72
C TYR A 135 5.92 -23.43 10.13
N ALA A 136 6.23 -23.53 8.84
CA ALA A 136 6.43 -24.82 8.18
C ALA A 136 7.61 -25.59 8.78
N ALA A 137 8.71 -24.91 9.11
CA ALA A 137 9.88 -25.52 9.76
C ALA A 137 9.57 -26.00 11.19
N VAL A 138 8.75 -25.24 11.93
CA VAL A 138 8.36 -25.59 13.31
C VAL A 138 7.36 -26.74 13.35
N THR A 139 6.37 -26.74 12.46
CA THR A 139 5.27 -27.73 12.47
C THR A 139 5.51 -28.95 11.60
N GLY A 140 6.49 -28.90 10.70
CA GLY A 140 6.71 -29.92 9.68
C GLY A 140 5.64 -29.95 8.57
N ASN A 141 4.67 -29.03 8.61
CA ASN A 141 3.63 -28.89 7.59
C ASN A 141 3.94 -27.69 6.70
N PRO A 142 4.40 -27.90 5.45
CA PRO A 142 4.42 -26.81 4.49
C PRO A 142 2.97 -26.38 4.26
N GLU A 143 2.59 -25.18 4.71
CA GLU A 143 1.30 -24.61 4.35
C GLU A 143 1.23 -24.66 2.81
N PRO A 144 0.17 -25.23 2.20
CA PRO A 144 0.08 -25.20 0.75
C PRO A 144 -0.04 -23.73 0.38
N THR A 145 1.01 -23.18 -0.24
CA THR A 145 0.89 -21.98 -1.04
C THR A 145 -0.11 -22.32 -2.15
N ARG A 146 -1.41 -22.24 -1.85
CA ARG A 146 -2.46 -22.56 -2.81
C ARG A 146 -2.45 -21.42 -3.80
N MET A 147 -1.57 -21.52 -4.80
CA MET A 147 -1.76 -20.86 -6.07
C MET A 147 -3.08 -21.38 -6.60
N VAL A 148 -4.13 -20.58 -6.42
CA VAL A 148 -5.41 -20.85 -7.06
C VAL A 148 -5.12 -20.78 -8.56
N PRO A 149 -5.27 -21.87 -9.32
CA PRO A 149 -5.06 -21.82 -10.74
C PRO A 149 -6.04 -20.80 -11.34
N GLU A 150 -5.55 -19.99 -12.27
CA GLU A 150 -6.29 -18.90 -12.93
C GLU A 150 -7.64 -19.39 -13.53
N SER A 151 -7.76 -20.70 -13.79
CA SER A 151 -8.96 -21.38 -14.28
C SER A 151 -10.12 -21.51 -13.28
N GLU A 152 -9.94 -21.29 -11.97
CA GLU A 152 -11.06 -21.22 -10.99
C GLU A 152 -11.80 -19.86 -11.03
N SER A 153 -11.36 -18.91 -11.86
CA SER A 153 -11.90 -17.54 -11.94
C SER A 153 -13.26 -17.41 -12.62
N TYR A 154 -13.78 -18.48 -13.25
CA TYR A 154 -15.02 -18.41 -14.03
C TYR A 154 -16.29 -18.65 -13.19
N THR A 155 -16.18 -19.29 -12.02
CA THR A 155 -17.34 -19.72 -11.21
C THR A 155 -17.48 -18.96 -9.89
N THR A 156 -16.46 -18.24 -9.44
CA THR A 156 -16.50 -17.42 -8.23
C THR A 156 -15.90 -16.05 -8.53
N PRO A 157 -16.68 -14.95 -8.47
CA PRO A 157 -16.14 -13.61 -8.62
C PRO A 157 -15.03 -13.39 -7.60
N TYR A 158 -13.90 -12.82 -8.06
CA TYR A 158 -12.71 -12.53 -7.24
C TYR A 158 -13.01 -11.69 -5.97
N ILE A 159 -14.17 -11.06 -5.92
CA ILE A 159 -14.62 -10.10 -4.91
C ILE A 159 -14.93 -10.77 -3.56
N TYR A 160 -15.21 -12.08 -3.48
CA TYR A 160 -15.66 -12.70 -2.22
C TYR A 160 -14.57 -13.34 -1.35
N ARG A 161 -13.32 -13.47 -1.80
CA ARG A 161 -12.25 -14.06 -0.97
C ARG A 161 -11.44 -13.06 -0.16
N ARG A 162 -11.60 -11.76 -0.43
CA ARG A 162 -10.85 -10.69 0.24
C ARG A 162 -11.74 -9.97 1.23
N MET A 163 -12.18 -10.64 2.31
CA MET A 163 -12.73 -9.93 3.49
C MET A 163 -13.08 -10.82 4.68
N GLU A 164 -12.52 -12.02 4.81
CA GLU A 164 -12.48 -12.64 6.15
C GLU A 164 -11.15 -12.22 6.77
N ASN A 165 -11.23 -11.60 7.94
CA ASN A 165 -10.11 -11.13 8.74
C ASN A 165 -9.12 -12.29 8.94
N GLN A 166 -8.19 -12.47 8.00
CA GLN A 166 -7.10 -13.40 8.19
C GLN A 166 -6.33 -12.88 9.39
N PRO A 167 -6.19 -13.68 10.46
CA PRO A 167 -5.46 -13.25 11.63
C PRO A 167 -4.09 -12.75 11.20
N MET A 168 -3.65 -11.65 11.81
CA MET A 168 -2.33 -11.10 11.54
C MET A 168 -1.29 -12.19 11.82
N ARG A 169 -0.65 -12.69 10.76
CA ARG A 169 0.38 -13.74 10.83
C ARG A 169 1.64 -13.12 11.42
N THR A 170 1.87 -13.33 12.71
CA THR A 170 3.07 -12.80 13.40
C THR A 170 4.15 -13.87 13.50
N MET A 171 5.41 -13.44 13.57
CA MET A 171 6.54 -14.35 13.78
C MET A 171 6.39 -15.15 15.08
N SER A 172 5.93 -14.50 16.14
CA SER A 172 5.67 -15.16 17.43
C SER A 172 4.60 -16.26 17.32
N ALA A 173 3.57 -16.05 16.50
CA ALA A 173 2.53 -17.05 16.30
C ALA A 173 3.08 -18.25 15.48
N ALA A 174 3.88 -17.98 14.43
CA ALA A 174 4.57 -18.99 13.65
C ALA A 174 5.52 -19.86 14.49
N LEU A 175 6.33 -19.24 15.37
CA LEU A 175 7.23 -19.95 16.29
C LEU A 175 6.51 -20.85 17.30
N ASN A 176 5.25 -20.52 17.62
CA ASN A 176 4.40 -21.32 18.49
C ASN A 176 3.54 -22.35 17.72
N GLY A 177 3.72 -22.47 16.40
CA GLY A 177 2.94 -23.37 15.56
C GLY A 177 1.47 -22.96 15.41
N ARG A 178 1.18 -21.65 15.39
CA ARG A 178 -0.18 -21.09 15.27
C ARG A 178 -0.19 -19.99 14.19
N LEU A 179 -0.59 -20.31 12.96
CA LEU A 179 -0.79 -19.34 11.86
C LEU A 179 -2.22 -19.37 11.31
#